data_AF-A0A351E6I9-F1
#
_entry.id   AF-A0A351E6I9-F1
#
_cell.length_a   1.000
_cell.length_b   1.000
_cell.length_c   1.000
_cell.angle_alpha   90.00
_cell.angle_beta   90.00
_cell.angle_gamma   90.00
#
_symmetry.space_group_name_H-M   'P 1'
#
loop_
_entity.id
_entity.type
_entity.pdbx_description
1 polymer ?
#
loop_
_entity_poly.entity_id
_entity_poly.type
_entity_poly.pdbx_seq_one_letter_code
_entity_poly.pdbx_strand_id
1 'polypeptide(L)'
;MFNMSPFKKKLAAVLVSSSVAFSAACAAGEAIIRSAHAAEAAPSAVVAQTELPSPFTPCSSLEEMSSRLGFTVQLPASLADRSIKALNVLSGDTAQIDFADGSLYRMARGKEDISGDYTRYDVRKSWRADGRRITARGEKDAYRSIIWNDGTYTYAYLTDTPLNRAEATALATGR
;
A
#
# COMPACT_ATOMS: atom_id res chain seq x y z
N MET A 1 -24.17 -52.59 10.75
CA MET A 1 -25.49 -51.93 10.88
C MET A 1 -25.43 -50.66 10.07
N PHE A 2 -26.25 -50.60 9.03
CA PHE A 2 -26.34 -49.52 8.04
C PHE A 2 -26.83 -48.22 8.69
N ASN A 3 -26.32 -47.06 8.25
CA ASN A 3 -27.16 -46.07 7.59
C ASN A 3 -26.32 -45.04 6.80
N MET A 4 -26.28 -45.18 5.48
CA MET A 4 -26.07 -44.09 4.54
C MET A 4 -27.44 -43.46 4.26
N SER A 5 -27.54 -42.14 4.20
CA SER A 5 -28.45 -41.45 3.27
C SER A 5 -28.13 -39.94 3.15
N PRO A 6 -27.92 -39.43 1.92
CA PRO A 6 -27.69 -38.01 1.60
C PRO A 6 -28.94 -37.36 0.98
N PHE A 7 -29.17 -36.07 1.22
CA PHE A 7 -30.23 -35.27 0.56
C PHE A 7 -29.92 -33.78 0.81
N LYS A 8 -30.09 -32.79 -0.09
CA LYS A 8 -30.86 -32.67 -1.33
C LYS A 8 -30.33 -31.42 -2.07
N LYS A 9 -30.15 -31.51 -3.39
CA LYS A 9 -29.90 -30.39 -4.31
C LYS A 9 -31.13 -29.46 -4.39
N LYS A 10 -30.94 -28.14 -4.53
CA LYS A 10 -31.89 -27.26 -5.23
C LYS A 10 -31.15 -26.13 -5.98
N LEU A 11 -31.15 -26.24 -7.31
CA LEU A 11 -31.02 -25.16 -8.29
C LEU A 11 -32.40 -24.51 -8.49
N ALA A 12 -32.45 -23.19 -8.75
CA ALA A 12 -33.43 -22.44 -9.56
C ALA A 12 -33.15 -20.93 -9.34
N ALA A 13 -33.31 -19.97 -10.26
CA ALA A 13 -33.57 -19.95 -11.69
C ALA A 13 -33.28 -18.51 -12.20
N VAL A 14 -32.88 -18.39 -13.48
CA VAL A 14 -32.81 -17.17 -14.29
C VAL A 14 -34.17 -16.95 -14.97
N LEU A 15 -34.61 -15.70 -15.14
CA LEU A 15 -35.50 -15.13 -16.21
C LEU A 15 -36.01 -13.73 -15.73
N VAL A 16 -36.32 -12.69 -16.52
CA VAL A 16 -35.97 -12.13 -17.84
C VAL A 16 -36.74 -10.78 -17.94
N SER A 17 -36.16 -9.80 -18.65
CA SER A 17 -36.77 -8.69 -19.43
C SER A 17 -37.82 -7.74 -18.83
N SER A 18 -37.64 -6.42 -19.08
CA SER A 18 -38.61 -5.58 -19.83
C SER A 18 -37.99 -4.23 -20.21
N SER A 19 -38.08 -3.91 -21.50
CA SER A 19 -37.58 -2.72 -22.19
C SER A 19 -38.53 -1.53 -22.06
N VAL A 20 -38.01 -0.29 -22.11
CA VAL A 20 -38.76 0.89 -22.56
C VAL A 20 -37.88 1.72 -23.50
N ALA A 21 -38.30 1.80 -24.77
CA ALA A 21 -37.79 2.74 -25.75
C ALA A 21 -38.60 4.05 -25.64
N PHE A 22 -37.94 5.21 -25.79
CA PHE A 22 -38.64 6.48 -26.00
C PHE A 22 -38.07 7.20 -27.22
N SER A 23 -39.01 7.73 -27.99
CA SER A 23 -38.94 8.03 -29.41
C SER A 23 -38.18 9.30 -29.78
N ALA A 24 -37.66 9.28 -31.01
CA ALA A 24 -37.12 10.42 -31.74
C ALA A 24 -38.20 11.43 -32.15
N ALA A 25 -37.84 12.71 -32.17
CA ALA A 25 -38.50 13.76 -32.93
C ALA A 25 -37.42 14.62 -33.64
N CYS A 26 -37.46 14.65 -34.97
CA CYS A 26 -36.64 15.47 -35.86
C CYS A 26 -37.47 16.64 -36.39
N ALA A 27 -36.87 17.85 -36.44
CA ALA A 27 -37.07 18.97 -37.38
C ALA A 27 -36.47 20.23 -36.72
N ALA A 28 -35.71 21.15 -37.32
CA ALA A 28 -35.30 21.49 -38.69
C ALA A 28 -33.90 22.18 -38.57
N GLY A 29 -32.95 22.08 -39.53
CA GLY A 29 -32.74 23.05 -40.64
C GLY A 29 -32.61 24.51 -40.15
N GLU A 30 -31.59 25.33 -40.43
CA GLU A 30 -30.43 25.32 -41.33
C GLU A 30 -29.52 26.54 -40.96
N ALA A 31 -28.45 26.79 -41.73
CA ALA A 31 -27.22 27.55 -41.42
C ALA A 31 -27.27 29.11 -41.38
N ILE A 32 -26.06 29.71 -41.36
CA ILE A 32 -25.60 31.12 -41.59
C ILE A 32 -25.23 31.84 -40.27
N ILE A 33 -23.99 32.31 -40.00
CA ILE A 33 -23.24 33.45 -40.57
C ILE A 33 -21.71 33.27 -40.32
N ARG A 34 -20.86 33.55 -41.32
CA ARG A 34 -19.43 33.89 -41.15
C ARG A 34 -19.30 35.32 -40.64
N SER A 35 -18.52 35.59 -39.59
CA SER A 35 -17.65 36.78 -39.58
C SER A 35 -16.60 36.76 -38.46
N ALA A 36 -15.45 37.35 -38.78
CA ALA A 36 -14.22 37.39 -38.01
C ALA A 36 -14.28 38.36 -36.83
N HIS A 37 -13.56 38.04 -35.75
CA HIS A 37 -12.83 39.07 -35.00
C HIS A 37 -11.63 38.45 -34.28
N ALA A 38 -10.48 39.09 -34.46
CA ALA A 38 -9.24 38.78 -33.77
C ALA A 38 -9.48 38.85 -32.26
N ALA A 39 -9.20 37.75 -31.56
CA ALA A 39 -9.04 37.77 -30.11
C ALA A 39 -7.55 38.00 -29.85
N GLU A 40 -7.20 39.23 -29.47
CA GLU A 40 -5.93 39.55 -28.83
C GLU A 40 -5.69 38.56 -27.68
N ALA A 41 -4.53 37.91 -27.71
CA ALA A 41 -4.08 37.05 -26.64
C ALA A 41 -3.85 37.89 -25.38
N ALA A 42 -4.75 37.76 -24.42
CA ALA A 42 -4.52 38.24 -23.06
C ALA A 42 -3.23 37.57 -22.51
N PRO A 43 -2.34 38.31 -21.83
CA PRO A 43 -1.12 37.73 -21.29
C PRO A 43 -1.50 36.70 -20.23
N SER A 44 -1.15 35.43 -20.48
CA SER A 44 -1.28 34.36 -19.51
C SER A 44 -0.51 34.76 -18.24
N ALA A 45 -1.25 35.03 -17.17
CA ALA A 45 -0.68 35.13 -15.84
C ALA A 45 -0.02 33.78 -15.54
N VAL A 46 1.32 33.77 -15.50
CA VAL A 46 2.12 32.65 -15.01
C VAL A 46 1.83 32.54 -13.50
N VAL A 47 0.90 31.66 -13.15
CA VAL A 47 0.68 31.26 -11.76
C VAL A 47 1.89 30.44 -11.37
N ALA A 48 2.75 30.98 -10.50
CA ALA A 48 3.86 30.23 -9.94
C ALA A 48 3.29 29.02 -9.19
N GLN A 49 3.51 27.81 -9.73
CA GLN A 49 3.15 26.58 -9.06
C GLN A 49 4.14 26.39 -7.90
N THR A 50 3.72 26.72 -6.68
CA THR A 50 4.46 26.31 -5.49
C THR A 50 4.39 24.80 -5.39
N GLU A 51 5.51 24.12 -5.63
CA GLU A 51 5.61 22.68 -5.43
C GLU A 51 5.34 22.35 -3.96
N LEU A 52 4.45 21.38 -3.71
CA LEU A 52 4.27 20.85 -2.37
C LEU A 52 5.59 20.20 -1.93
N PRO A 53 6.01 20.38 -0.66
CA PRO A 53 7.24 19.78 -0.17
C PRO A 53 7.18 18.26 -0.31
N SER A 54 8.32 17.66 -0.71
CA SER A 54 8.48 16.21 -0.74
C SER A 54 8.18 15.61 0.64
N PRO A 55 7.46 14.47 0.73
CA PRO A 55 7.24 13.80 2.00
C PRO A 55 8.50 13.08 2.52
N PHE A 56 9.57 12.97 1.72
CA PHE A 56 10.80 12.29 2.11
C PHE A 56 11.88 13.29 2.54
N THR A 57 12.41 13.09 3.74
CA THR A 57 13.59 13.79 4.25
C THR A 57 14.77 12.83 4.32
N PRO A 58 15.80 12.97 3.48
CA PRO A 58 16.94 12.05 3.47
C PRO A 58 17.77 12.17 4.76
N CYS A 59 18.40 11.07 5.16
CA CYS A 59 19.32 10.97 6.30
C CYS A 59 20.62 10.28 5.84
N SER A 60 21.74 10.63 6.47
CA SER A 60 23.06 10.04 6.21
C SER A 60 23.35 8.80 7.08
N SER A 61 22.64 8.64 8.20
CA SER A 61 22.83 7.53 9.13
C SER A 61 21.56 7.17 9.91
N LEU A 62 21.55 5.98 10.54
CA LEU A 62 20.48 5.59 11.47
C LEU A 62 20.44 6.48 12.72
N GLU A 63 21.59 7.01 13.14
CA GLU A 63 21.68 7.94 14.27
C GLU A 63 21.02 9.27 13.95
N GLU A 64 21.29 9.84 12.76
CA GLU A 64 20.63 11.06 12.30
C GLU A 64 19.10 10.86 12.23
N MET A 65 18.67 9.73 11.68
CA MET A 65 17.25 9.38 11.60
C MET A 65 16.60 9.28 12.99
N SER A 66 17.30 8.64 13.94
CA SER A 66 16.84 8.52 15.33
C SER A 66 16.72 9.88 16.03
N SER A 67 17.69 10.78 15.79
CA SER A 67 17.67 12.15 16.30
C SER A 67 16.45 12.93 15.80
N ARG A 68 16.17 12.85 14.49
CA ARG A 68 15.01 13.52 13.87
C ARG A 68 13.67 13.00 14.39
N LEU A 69 13.57 11.69 14.61
CA LEU A 69 12.33 11.03 15.05
C LEU A 69 12.09 11.12 16.56
N GLY A 70 13.13 11.43 17.34
CA GLY A 70 13.07 11.42 18.81
C GLY A 70 12.86 10.02 19.39
N PHE A 71 13.27 8.97 18.68
CA PHE A 71 13.38 7.59 19.18
C PHE A 71 14.49 6.84 18.44
N THR A 72 15.05 5.82 19.10
CA THR A 72 16.05 4.95 18.47
C THR A 72 15.40 4.09 17.39
N VAL A 73 15.85 4.26 16.14
CA VAL A 73 15.49 3.37 15.03
C VAL A 73 16.17 2.02 15.24
N GLN A 74 15.36 0.98 15.35
CA GLN A 74 15.83 -0.40 15.53
C GLN A 74 15.81 -1.10 14.18
N LEU A 75 16.93 -1.72 13.80
CA LEU A 75 17.03 -2.58 12.64
C LEU A 75 17.18 -4.05 13.10
N PRO A 76 16.30 -4.98 12.67
CA PRO A 76 16.45 -6.39 12.99
C PRO A 76 17.81 -6.92 12.53
N ALA A 77 18.43 -7.80 13.34
CA ALA A 77 19.75 -8.36 13.05
C ALA A 77 19.80 -9.08 11.68
N SER A 78 18.72 -9.75 11.28
CA SER A 78 18.59 -10.40 9.96
C SER A 78 18.62 -9.44 8.76
N LEU A 79 18.52 -8.13 9.00
CA LEU A 79 18.63 -7.08 7.99
C LEU A 79 19.92 -6.25 8.12
N ALA A 80 20.71 -6.44 9.18
CA ALA A 80 21.86 -5.59 9.50
C ALA A 80 22.99 -5.67 8.45
N ASP A 81 23.21 -6.85 7.87
CA ASP A 81 24.27 -7.07 6.88
C ASP A 81 23.83 -6.72 5.44
N ARG A 82 22.58 -6.25 5.26
CA ARG A 82 22.08 -5.90 3.92
C ARG A 82 22.62 -4.54 3.47
N SER A 83 22.94 -4.45 2.19
CA SER A 83 23.36 -3.19 1.58
C SER A 83 22.20 -2.18 1.58
N ILE A 84 22.40 -1.06 2.29
CA ILE A 84 21.45 0.05 2.36
C ILE A 84 21.62 0.93 1.13
N LYS A 85 20.51 1.22 0.45
CA LYS A 85 20.44 2.14 -0.70
C LYS A 85 20.10 3.55 -0.27
N ALA A 86 19.15 3.73 0.64
CA ALA A 86 18.73 5.04 1.13
C ALA A 86 18.14 4.97 2.53
N LEU A 87 18.24 6.08 3.25
CA LEU A 87 17.66 6.30 4.57
C LEU A 87 16.81 7.57 4.52
N ASN A 88 15.53 7.45 4.85
CA ASN A 88 14.59 8.57 4.77
C ASN A 88 13.68 8.62 6.00
N VAL A 89 13.34 9.83 6.43
CA VAL A 89 12.17 10.07 7.28
C VAL A 89 11.00 10.42 6.36
N LEU A 90 9.97 9.59 6.36
CA LEU A 90 8.72 9.79 5.63
C LEU A 90 7.74 10.57 6.51
N SER A 91 7.19 11.67 5.96
CA SER A 91 6.15 12.51 6.57
C SER A 91 6.48 13.01 7.99
N GLY A 92 7.75 13.00 8.39
CA GLY A 92 8.23 13.49 9.67
C GLY A 92 8.19 12.50 10.84
N ASP A 93 7.59 11.31 10.68
CA ASP A 93 7.31 10.40 11.80
C ASP A 93 7.70 8.92 11.57
N THR A 94 8.04 8.58 10.33
CA THR A 94 8.29 7.19 9.93
C THR A 94 9.70 7.04 9.39
N ALA A 95 10.50 6.19 10.04
CA ALA A 95 11.77 5.73 9.48
C ALA A 95 11.49 4.84 8.27
N GLN A 96 12.17 5.09 7.15
CA GLN A 96 12.21 4.20 5.98
C GLN A 96 13.66 3.91 5.61
N ILE A 97 13.98 2.62 5.49
CA ILE A 97 15.26 2.11 5.04
C ILE A 97 15.00 1.34 3.75
N ASP A 98 15.58 1.83 2.65
CA ASP A 98 15.52 1.18 1.35
C ASP A 98 16.80 0.38 1.15
N PHE A 99 16.69 -0.90 0.82
CA PHE A 99 17.83 -1.78 0.56
C PHE A 99 18.15 -1.88 -0.93
N ALA A 100 19.39 -2.25 -1.26
CA ALA A 100 19.84 -2.39 -2.64
C ALA A 100 19.13 -3.54 -3.40
N ASP A 101 18.63 -4.54 -2.67
CA ASP A 101 17.85 -5.67 -3.21
C ASP A 101 16.38 -5.32 -3.51
N GLY A 102 15.98 -4.06 -3.34
CA GLY A 102 14.61 -3.59 -3.55
C GLY A 102 13.68 -3.80 -2.36
N SER A 103 14.12 -4.48 -1.30
CA SER A 103 13.35 -4.58 -0.07
C SER A 103 13.34 -3.27 0.71
N LEU A 104 12.33 -3.11 1.55
CA LEU A 104 12.06 -1.88 2.28
C LEU A 104 11.66 -2.21 3.72
N TYR A 105 12.24 -1.51 4.68
CA TYR A 105 11.88 -1.59 6.09
C TYR A 105 11.38 -0.25 6.61
N ARG A 106 10.34 -0.28 7.45
CA ARG A 106 9.82 0.90 8.13
C ARG A 106 9.62 0.67 9.61
N MET A 107 9.75 1.76 10.37
CA MET A 107 9.45 1.83 11.80
C MET A 107 8.83 3.18 12.15
N ALA A 108 7.74 3.17 12.92
CA ALA A 108 7.11 4.37 13.45
C ALA A 108 6.51 4.11 14.84
N ARG A 109 6.20 5.16 15.58
CA ARG A 109 5.39 5.05 16.80
C ARG A 109 3.95 4.66 16.45
N GLY A 110 3.34 3.83 17.28
CA GLY A 110 1.94 3.45 17.13
C GLY A 110 1.74 1.98 16.80
N LYS A 111 0.56 1.66 16.27
CA LYS A 111 0.08 0.28 16.06
C LYS A 111 -0.55 0.07 14.69
N GLU A 112 -0.57 1.12 13.87
CA GLU A 112 -1.19 1.13 12.55
C GLU A 112 -0.30 0.47 11.51
N ASP A 113 -0.87 0.13 10.36
CA ASP A 113 -0.14 -0.40 9.24
C ASP A 113 0.59 0.73 8.51
N ILE A 114 1.92 0.74 8.62
CA ILE A 114 2.79 1.75 7.99
C ILE A 114 3.48 1.23 6.72
N SER A 115 3.08 0.05 6.22
CA SER A 115 3.73 -0.61 5.09
C SER A 115 3.75 0.23 3.81
N GLY A 116 2.72 1.07 3.61
CA GLY A 116 2.49 1.75 2.32
C GLY A 116 2.20 0.80 1.18
N ASP A 117 1.89 -0.46 1.49
CA ASP A 117 1.60 -1.51 0.54
C ASP A 117 0.09 -1.71 0.42
N TYR A 118 -0.44 -1.23 -0.69
CA TYR A 118 -1.86 -1.31 -1.06
C TYR A 118 -2.17 -2.49 -1.98
N THR A 119 -1.21 -3.40 -2.18
CA THR A 119 -1.39 -4.58 -3.01
C THR A 119 -2.48 -5.48 -2.43
N ARG A 120 -3.34 -6.01 -3.28
CA ARG A 120 -4.29 -7.06 -2.89
C ARG A 120 -3.60 -8.41 -3.01
N TYR A 121 -3.47 -9.08 -1.87
CA TYR A 121 -2.92 -10.42 -1.76
C TYR A 121 -4.02 -11.44 -1.49
N ASP A 122 -3.86 -12.65 -2.01
CA ASP A 122 -4.77 -13.77 -1.77
C ASP A 122 -4.80 -14.19 -0.30
N VAL A 123 -3.66 -14.03 0.39
CA VAL A 123 -3.49 -14.45 1.78
C VAL A 123 -3.14 -13.26 2.66
N ARG A 124 -3.87 -13.16 3.78
CA ARG A 124 -3.55 -12.33 4.94
C ARG A 124 -3.69 -13.17 6.20
N LYS A 125 -2.57 -13.50 6.85
CA LYS A 125 -2.55 -14.24 8.12
C LYS A 125 -2.06 -13.36 9.24
N SER A 126 -2.51 -13.63 10.46
CA SER A 126 -2.02 -12.94 11.65
C SER A 126 -1.79 -13.92 12.78
N TRP A 127 -0.71 -13.71 13.54
CA TRP A 127 -0.37 -14.53 14.70
C TRP A 127 0.39 -13.71 15.73
N ARG A 128 0.61 -14.30 16.90
CA ARG A 128 1.45 -13.73 17.96
C ARG A 128 2.72 -14.55 18.14
N ALA A 129 3.83 -13.87 18.39
CA ALA A 129 5.10 -14.47 18.77
C ALA A 129 5.87 -13.46 19.60
N ASP A 130 6.45 -13.89 20.73
CA ASP A 130 7.31 -13.06 21.58
C ASP A 130 6.70 -11.69 21.94
N GLY A 131 5.43 -11.69 22.37
CA GLY A 131 4.67 -10.47 22.71
C GLY A 131 4.21 -9.63 21.51
N ARG A 132 4.73 -9.88 20.31
CA ARG A 132 4.43 -9.10 19.10
C ARG A 132 3.23 -9.66 18.35
N ARG A 133 2.43 -8.76 17.77
CA ARG A 133 1.37 -9.13 16.83
C ARG A 133 1.93 -8.99 15.41
N ILE A 134 1.91 -10.08 14.65
CA ILE A 134 2.44 -10.16 13.29
C ILE A 134 1.28 -10.33 12.33
N THR A 135 1.29 -9.60 11.23
CA THR A 135 0.40 -9.74 10.08
C THR A 135 1.27 -9.92 8.84
N ALA A 136 1.05 -11.01 8.10
CA ALA A 136 1.77 -11.30 6.87
C ALA A 136 0.81 -11.41 5.69
N ARG A 137 1.18 -10.78 4.57
CA ARG A 137 0.40 -10.76 3.33
C ARG A 137 1.21 -11.32 2.17
N GLY A 138 0.57 -12.09 1.30
CA GLY A 138 1.22 -12.78 0.18
C GLY A 138 0.34 -13.83 -0.47
N GLU A 139 0.97 -14.91 -0.95
CA GLU A 139 0.31 -16.01 -1.64
C GLU A 139 0.58 -17.33 -0.91
N LYS A 140 -0.45 -18.09 -0.56
CA LYS A 140 -0.32 -19.36 0.21
C LYS A 140 0.51 -19.22 1.49
N ASP A 141 1.79 -19.63 1.45
CA ASP A 141 2.78 -19.54 2.53
C ASP A 141 4.03 -18.72 2.14
N ALA A 142 3.94 -17.95 1.06
CA ALA A 142 4.96 -17.06 0.53
C ALA A 142 4.53 -15.59 0.76
N TYR A 143 5.06 -14.96 1.81
CA TYR A 143 4.67 -13.63 2.26
C TYR A 143 5.64 -12.55 1.77
N ARG A 144 5.12 -11.46 1.20
CA ARG A 144 5.92 -10.34 0.68
C ARG A 144 5.86 -9.09 1.54
N SER A 145 4.90 -9.05 2.46
CA SER A 145 4.60 -7.85 3.25
C SER A 145 4.31 -8.26 4.70
N ILE A 146 5.27 -8.02 5.58
CA ILE A 146 5.24 -8.40 6.99
C ILE A 146 5.10 -7.14 7.82
N ILE A 147 4.07 -7.09 8.66
CA ILE A 147 3.82 -5.99 9.60
C ILE A 147 3.83 -6.56 11.00
N TRP A 148 4.51 -5.90 11.92
CA TRP A 148 4.41 -6.26 13.34
C TRP A 148 4.41 -5.03 14.23
N ASN A 149 3.94 -5.20 15.46
CA ASN A 149 4.05 -4.19 16.50
C ASN A 149 4.28 -4.85 17.85
N ASP A 150 5.04 -4.15 18.70
CA ASP A 150 5.39 -4.56 20.07
C ASP A 150 4.51 -3.89 21.14
N GLY A 151 3.57 -3.05 20.70
CA GLY A 151 2.68 -2.27 21.58
C GLY A 151 3.05 -0.79 21.66
N THR A 152 4.28 -0.42 21.33
CA THR A 152 4.79 0.96 21.31
C THR A 152 5.09 1.42 19.88
N TYR A 153 5.75 0.55 19.11
CA TYR A 153 6.16 0.79 17.74
C TYR A 153 5.49 -0.19 16.80
N THR A 154 5.30 0.26 15.57
CA THR A 154 4.86 -0.54 14.44
C THR A 154 5.95 -0.56 13.40
N TYR A 155 6.04 -1.69 12.71
CA TYR A 155 7.12 -2.06 11.83
C TYR A 155 6.54 -2.68 10.56
N ALA A 156 7.17 -2.45 9.43
CA ALA A 156 6.83 -3.12 8.18
C ALA A 156 8.08 -3.53 7.42
N TYR A 157 8.02 -4.68 6.76
CA TYR A 157 9.04 -5.15 5.84
C TYR A 157 8.38 -5.64 4.56
N LEU A 158 8.78 -5.05 3.43
CA LEU A 158 8.32 -5.40 2.09
C LEU A 158 9.50 -5.99 1.33
N THR A 159 9.27 -7.09 0.61
CA THR A 159 10.33 -7.78 -0.13
C THR A 159 9.79 -8.49 -1.37
N ASP A 160 10.63 -8.54 -2.41
CA ASP A 160 10.36 -9.32 -3.61
C ASP A 160 10.70 -10.81 -3.46
N THR A 161 11.53 -11.16 -2.46
CA THR A 161 11.83 -12.55 -2.12
C THR A 161 10.92 -12.98 -0.99
N PRO A 162 9.88 -13.79 -1.23
CA PRO A 162 8.87 -14.08 -0.23
C PRO A 162 9.44 -14.86 0.96
N LEU A 163 8.93 -14.52 2.14
CA LEU A 163 9.24 -15.19 3.40
C LEU A 163 8.18 -16.23 3.73
N ASN A 164 8.60 -17.35 4.31
CA ASN A 164 7.69 -18.27 4.97
C ASN A 164 7.34 -17.79 6.39
N ARG A 165 6.46 -18.52 7.09
CA ARG A 165 5.99 -18.13 8.43
C ARG A 165 7.12 -18.09 9.47
N ALA A 166 8.07 -19.02 9.40
CA ALA A 166 9.18 -19.08 10.35
C ALA A 166 10.12 -17.89 10.16
N GLU A 167 10.46 -17.56 8.91
CA GLU A 167 11.29 -16.40 8.56
C GLU A 167 10.61 -15.08 8.95
N ALA A 168 9.31 -14.92 8.66
CA ALA A 168 8.54 -13.76 9.08
C ALA A 168 8.50 -13.61 10.62
N THR A 169 8.48 -14.73 11.35
CA THR A 169 8.51 -14.72 12.82
C THR A 169 9.90 -14.37 13.34
N ALA A 170 10.95 -14.94 12.78
CA ALA A 170 12.35 -14.64 13.10
C ALA A 170 12.64 -13.14 12.91
N LEU A 171 12.29 -12.60 11.73
CA LEU A 171 12.37 -11.19 11.41
C LEU A 171 11.67 -10.30 12.45
N ALA A 172 10.40 -10.58 12.75
CA ALA A 172 9.61 -9.75 13.65
C ALA A 172 10.08 -9.82 15.11
N THR A 173 10.71 -10.92 15.52
CA THR A 173 11.14 -11.14 16.90
C THR A 173 12.63 -10.88 17.13
N GLY A 174 13.40 -10.59 16.07
CA GLY A 174 14.84 -10.35 16.14
C GLY A 174 15.65 -11.59 16.52
N ARG A 175 15.16 -12.78 16.14
CA ARG A 175 15.80 -14.08 16.38
C ARG A 175 16.31 -14.71 15.10
#